data_AF-A0A522DDP7-F1
#
_entry.id   AF-A0A522DDP7-F1
#
_cell.length_a   1.000
_cell.length_b   1.000
_cell.length_c   1.000
_cell.angle_alpha   90.00
_cell.angle_beta   90.00
_cell.angle_gamma   90.00
#
_symmetry.space_group_name_H-M   'P 1'
#
loop_
_entity.id
_entity.type
_entity.pdbx_description
1 polymer ?
#
loop_
_entity_poly.entity_id
_entity_poly.type
_entity_poly.pdbx_seq_one_letter_code
_entity_poly.pdbx_strand_id
1 'polypeptide(L)'
;MKRFFTFSVITTALVILYTGCVKERPGIDESYWLSKERATVVHIDPYCQYYVVETMNGYSILRSSDGYKPYEGAVLYGNFSNYGVKDFYNRSYGIILTAELMDYWLSYYDAQLASEYYCY
;
A
#
# COMPACT_ATOMS: atom_id res chain seq x y z
N MET A 1 3.80 39.08 -33.61
CA MET A 1 3.00 38.32 -32.61
C MET A 1 3.22 36.80 -32.63
N LYS A 2 3.51 36.14 -33.77
CA LYS A 2 3.68 34.67 -33.83
C LYS A 2 4.85 34.09 -33.00
N ARG A 3 5.94 34.84 -32.81
CA ARG A 3 7.16 34.35 -32.12
C ARG A 3 6.99 34.18 -30.60
N PHE A 4 6.16 35.00 -29.96
CA PHE A 4 5.90 34.89 -28.51
C PHE A 4 5.09 33.64 -28.17
N PHE A 5 4.17 33.24 -29.04
CA PHE A 5 3.37 32.03 -28.86
C PHE A 5 4.23 30.76 -28.91
N THR A 6 5.22 30.70 -29.82
CA THR A 6 6.13 29.55 -29.92
C THR A 6 7.01 29.36 -28.70
N PHE A 7 7.48 30.44 -28.07
CA PHE A 7 8.30 30.33 -26.85
C PHE A 7 7.50 29.78 -25.67
N SER A 8 6.23 30.19 -25.54
CA SER A 8 5.37 29.72 -24.45
C SER A 8 5.05 28.22 -24.57
N VAL A 9 4.87 27.69 -25.78
CA VAL A 9 4.60 26.26 -25.97
C VAL A 9 5.83 25.43 -25.61
N ILE A 10 7.02 25.89 -26.01
CA ILE A 10 8.29 25.19 -25.73
C ILE A 10 8.58 25.17 -24.22
N THR A 11 8.39 26.29 -23.52
CA THR A 11 8.61 26.34 -22.07
C THR A 11 7.64 25.44 -21.32
N THR A 12 6.37 25.39 -21.72
CA THR A 12 5.38 24.51 -21.08
C THR A 12 5.73 23.04 -21.31
N ALA A 13 6.16 22.67 -22.51
CA ALA A 13 6.60 21.30 -22.81
C ALA A 13 7.84 20.88 -22.00
N LEU A 14 8.80 21.79 -21.82
CA LEU A 14 9.99 21.53 -21.00
C LEU A 14 9.63 21.32 -19.52
N VAL A 15 8.72 22.12 -18.96
CA VAL A 15 8.29 21.96 -17.56
C VAL A 15 7.67 20.58 -17.33
N ILE A 16 6.83 20.10 -18.25
CA ILE A 16 6.20 18.76 -18.14
C ILE A 16 7.27 17.64 -18.16
N LEU A 17 8.29 17.78 -19.01
CA LEU A 17 9.37 16.79 -19.10
C LEU A 17 10.26 16.76 -17.86
N TYR A 18 10.52 17.92 -17.23
CA TYR A 18 11.39 17.99 -16.05
C TYR A 18 10.68 17.72 -14.72
N THR A 19 9.34 17.78 -14.65
CA THR A 19 8.58 17.41 -13.44
C THR A 19 8.41 15.90 -13.26
N GLY A 20 8.77 15.08 -14.25
CA GLY A 20 8.60 13.62 -14.20
C GLY A 20 9.66 12.86 -13.40
N CYS A 21 10.82 13.47 -13.11
CA CYS A 21 11.88 12.82 -12.36
C CYS A 21 11.56 12.80 -10.86
N VAL A 22 10.99 11.69 -10.40
CA VAL A 22 10.89 11.38 -8.98
C VAL A 22 12.22 10.81 -8.50
N LYS A 23 12.67 11.23 -7.31
CA LYS A 23 13.89 10.75 -6.67
C LYS A 23 13.77 9.24 -6.39
N GLU A 24 14.56 8.43 -7.09
CA GLU A 24 14.82 7.03 -6.71
C GLU A 24 15.41 7.04 -5.28
N ARG A 25 14.73 6.37 -4.35
CA ARG A 25 15.26 6.17 -3.00
C ARG A 25 16.13 4.90 -3.04
N PRO A 26 17.46 5.00 -2.84
CA PRO A 26 18.28 3.80 -2.81
C PRO A 26 17.83 2.90 -1.66
N GLY A 27 17.48 1.65 -1.98
CA GLY A 27 17.16 0.59 -1.00
C GLY A 27 15.88 -0.20 -1.27
N ILE A 28 14.88 0.35 -1.97
CA ILE A 28 13.62 -0.35 -2.30
C ILE A 28 13.29 -0.09 -3.77
N ASP A 29 13.21 -1.16 -4.57
CA ASP A 29 12.66 -1.08 -5.92
C ASP A 29 11.14 -0.91 -5.87
N GLU A 30 10.68 0.35 -5.85
CA GLU A 30 9.26 0.66 -5.82
C GLU A 30 8.53 0.15 -7.08
N SER A 31 9.21 0.05 -8.22
CA SER A 31 8.56 -0.39 -9.47
C SER A 31 8.05 -1.83 -9.36
N TYR A 32 8.84 -2.70 -8.72
CA TYR A 32 8.42 -4.06 -8.38
C TYR A 32 7.17 -4.07 -7.49
N TRP A 33 7.14 -3.27 -6.42
CA TRP A 33 6.04 -3.26 -5.47
C TRP A 33 4.76 -2.65 -6.05
N LEU A 34 4.88 -1.57 -6.81
CA LEU A 34 3.73 -0.92 -7.45
C LEU A 34 3.07 -1.78 -8.52
N SER A 35 3.75 -2.83 -9.00
CA SER A 35 3.15 -3.86 -9.86
C SER A 35 2.28 -4.88 -9.11
N LYS A 36 2.29 -4.87 -7.77
CA LYS A 36 1.55 -5.80 -6.91
C LYS A 36 0.16 -5.25 -6.57
N GLU A 37 -0.64 -6.09 -5.90
CA GLU A 37 -1.96 -5.70 -5.42
C GLU A 37 -1.85 -4.56 -4.40
N ARG A 38 -2.68 -3.54 -4.56
CA ARG A 38 -2.79 -2.40 -3.63
C ARG A 38 -3.82 -2.73 -2.56
N ALA A 39 -3.49 -2.44 -1.31
CA ALA A 39 -4.43 -2.46 -0.21
C ALA A 39 -4.37 -1.18 0.64
N THR A 40 -5.44 -0.90 1.37
CA THR A 40 -5.50 0.20 2.35
C THR A 40 -5.84 -0.36 3.71
N VAL A 41 -5.10 0.02 4.74
CA VAL A 41 -5.39 -0.41 6.11
C VAL A 41 -6.68 0.26 6.58
N VAL A 42 -7.68 -0.52 6.94
CA VAL A 42 -9.02 -0.01 7.30
C VAL A 42 -9.34 -0.18 8.77
N HIS A 43 -8.67 -1.11 9.46
CA HIS A 43 -8.87 -1.32 10.87
C HIS A 43 -7.58 -1.81 11.54
N ILE A 44 -7.26 -1.23 12.69
CA ILE A 44 -6.24 -1.73 13.60
C ILE A 44 -6.79 -1.79 15.01
N ASP A 45 -6.38 -2.81 15.76
CA ASP A 45 -6.53 -2.81 17.21
C ASP A 45 -5.14 -2.57 17.85
N PRO A 46 -4.99 -1.61 18.78
CA PRO A 46 -3.70 -1.27 19.37
C PRO A 46 -3.10 -2.40 20.23
N TYR A 47 -3.93 -3.24 20.83
CA TYR A 47 -3.55 -4.34 21.74
C TYR A 47 -3.42 -5.69 21.03
N CYS A 48 -3.93 -5.82 19.81
CA CYS A 48 -3.91 -7.04 19.02
C CYS A 48 -2.87 -7.01 17.90
N GLN A 49 -2.25 -8.14 17.53
CA GLN A 49 -1.26 -8.18 16.44
C GLN A 49 -1.88 -8.17 15.03
N TYR A 50 -3.21 -8.25 14.95
CA TYR A 50 -3.95 -8.37 13.70
C TYR A 50 -4.42 -7.00 13.22
N TYR A 51 -4.52 -6.85 11.91
CA TYR A 51 -5.05 -5.66 11.26
C TYR A 51 -5.76 -6.05 9.96
N VAL A 52 -6.72 -5.23 9.56
CA VAL A 52 -7.55 -5.47 8.38
C VAL A 52 -7.15 -4.50 7.28
N VAL A 53 -7.06 -5.03 6.06
CA VAL A 53 -6.82 -4.24 4.85
C VAL A 53 -7.93 -4.46 3.84
N GLU A 54 -8.30 -3.39 3.15
CA GLU A 54 -9.20 -3.43 2.01
C GLU A 54 -8.40 -3.56 0.73
N THR A 55 -8.81 -4.49 -0.12
CA THR A 55 -8.25 -4.80 -1.44
C THR A 55 -9.32 -4.62 -2.52
N MET A 56 -8.97 -4.80 -3.78
CA MET A 56 -9.97 -4.78 -4.87
C MET A 56 -10.99 -5.93 -4.77
N ASN A 57 -10.63 -7.04 -4.11
CA ASN A 57 -11.44 -8.25 -4.03
C ASN A 57 -12.16 -8.42 -2.68
N GLY A 58 -12.21 -7.38 -1.85
CA GLY A 58 -12.77 -7.43 -0.50
C GLY A 58 -11.71 -7.17 0.55
N TYR A 59 -11.83 -7.81 1.71
CA TYR A 59 -10.98 -7.55 2.88
C TYR A 59 -10.05 -8.73 3.16
N SER A 60 -8.87 -8.42 3.68
CA SER A 60 -7.88 -9.41 4.12
C SER A 60 -7.41 -9.08 5.53
N ILE A 61 -7.09 -10.13 6.29
CA ILE A 61 -6.60 -10.03 7.66
C ILE A 61 -5.14 -10.43 7.69
N LEU A 62 -4.33 -9.60 8.33
CA LEU A 62 -2.90 -9.80 8.46
C LEU A 62 -2.51 -9.81 9.93
N ARG A 63 -1.59 -10.71 10.31
CA ARG A 63 -0.89 -10.67 11.60
C ARG A 63 0.50 -10.09 11.40
N SER A 64 0.83 -9.02 12.12
CA SER A 64 2.21 -8.51 12.13
C SER A 64 3.17 -9.60 12.60
N SER A 65 4.24 -9.86 11.85
CA SER A 65 5.28 -10.84 12.21
C SER A 65 6.54 -10.18 12.79
N ASP A 66 6.76 -8.91 12.47
CA ASP A 66 7.90 -8.09 12.91
C ASP A 66 7.55 -7.18 14.12
N GLY A 67 6.30 -7.23 14.59
CA GLY A 67 5.79 -6.38 15.67
C GLY A 67 5.37 -4.98 15.21
N TYR A 68 5.57 -4.63 13.95
CA TYR A 68 5.10 -3.38 13.36
C TYR A 68 3.71 -3.54 12.73
N LYS A 69 2.78 -2.66 13.13
CA LYS A 69 1.46 -2.53 12.50
C LYS A 69 1.38 -1.16 11.79
N PRO A 70 1.02 -1.10 10.51
CA PRO A 70 0.75 0.17 9.85
C PRO A 70 -0.43 0.89 10.50
N TYR A 71 -0.46 2.21 10.43
CA TYR A 71 -1.61 3.00 10.84
C TYR A 71 -2.80 2.83 9.88
N GLU A 72 -4.01 3.05 10.37
CA GLU A 72 -5.20 3.15 9.52
C GLU A 72 -5.01 4.20 8.42
N GLY A 73 -5.49 3.90 7.22
CA GLY A 73 -5.29 4.69 6.01
C GLY A 73 -3.95 4.47 5.31
N ALA A 74 -3.01 3.72 5.90
CA ALA A 74 -1.75 3.41 5.22
C ALA A 74 -2.00 2.58 3.95
N VAL A 75 -1.23 2.87 2.90
CA VAL A 75 -1.34 2.17 1.61
C VAL A 75 -0.22 1.15 1.50
N LEU A 76 -0.61 -0.10 1.32
CA LEU A 76 0.29 -1.23 1.22
C LEU A 76 0.26 -1.82 -0.19
N TYR A 77 1.37 -2.42 -0.60
CA TYR A 77 1.49 -3.21 -1.84
C TYR A 77 2.05 -4.58 -1.53
N GLY A 78 1.45 -5.63 -2.09
CA GLY A 78 1.89 -7.00 -1.85
C GLY A 78 0.94 -8.03 -2.43
N ASN A 79 0.93 -9.24 -1.87
CA ASN A 79 -0.02 -10.29 -2.23
C ASN A 79 -0.99 -10.50 -1.08
N PHE A 80 -2.23 -10.02 -1.23
CA PHE A 80 -3.27 -10.12 -0.20
C PHE A 80 -4.28 -11.23 -0.48
N SER A 81 -3.95 -12.15 -1.41
CA SER A 81 -4.86 -13.18 -1.94
C SER A 81 -4.25 -14.59 -1.86
N ASN A 82 -3.35 -14.83 -0.91
CA ASN A 82 -2.70 -16.12 -0.70
C ASN A 82 -2.14 -16.22 0.72
N TYR A 83 -2.47 -17.28 1.45
CA TYR A 83 -2.08 -17.46 2.86
C TYR A 83 -0.55 -17.43 3.09
N GLY A 84 -0.15 -17.17 4.34
CA GLY A 84 1.22 -17.34 4.84
C GLY A 84 2.01 -16.04 5.03
N VAL A 85 3.23 -16.19 5.56
CA VAL A 85 4.14 -15.08 5.87
C VAL A 85 4.78 -14.53 4.61
N LYS A 86 4.72 -13.21 4.44
CA LYS A 86 5.28 -12.51 3.28
C LYS A 86 5.56 -11.04 3.59
N ASP A 87 6.29 -10.44 2.67
CA ASP A 87 6.66 -9.04 2.74
C ASP A 87 5.65 -8.16 2.00
N PHE A 88 5.39 -7.00 2.59
CA PHE A 88 4.52 -5.97 2.07
C PHE A 88 5.26 -4.63 2.07
N TYR A 89 5.11 -3.88 1.00
CA TYR A 89 5.65 -2.54 0.91
C TYR A 89 4.62 -1.52 1.40
N ASN A 90 4.95 -0.86 2.50
CA ASN A 90 4.18 0.25 3.02
C ASN A 90 4.60 1.55 2.32
N ARG A 91 3.86 1.90 1.27
CA ARG A 91 4.14 3.08 0.44
C ARG A 91 3.98 4.38 1.22
N SER A 92 3.08 4.43 2.19
CA SER A 92 2.87 5.64 3.00
C SER A 92 4.10 6.02 3.82
N TYR A 93 4.89 5.03 4.25
CA TYR A 93 6.08 5.24 5.08
C TYR A 93 7.40 4.89 4.37
N GLY A 94 7.35 4.27 3.19
CA GLY A 94 8.53 3.89 2.41
C GLY A 94 9.35 2.78 3.06
N ILE A 95 8.70 1.80 3.67
CA ILE A 95 9.33 0.67 4.38
C ILE A 95 8.74 -0.67 3.91
N ILE A 96 9.50 -1.74 4.08
CA ILE A 96 9.01 -3.12 3.92
C ILE A 96 8.68 -3.64 5.32
N LEU A 97 7.53 -4.30 5.44
CA LEU A 97 7.11 -5.01 6.66
C LEU A 97 6.81 -6.46 6.33
N THR A 98 6.94 -7.32 7.34
CA THR A 98 6.65 -8.75 7.21
C THR A 98 5.40 -9.09 8.02
N ALA A 99 4.42 -9.70 7.37
CA ALA A 99 3.17 -10.10 8.00
C ALA A 99 2.67 -11.45 7.47
N GLU A 100 1.88 -12.14 8.28
CA GLU A 100 1.19 -13.37 7.91
C GLU A 100 -0.21 -13.06 7.41
N LEU A 101 -0.53 -13.46 6.17
CA LEU A 101 -1.90 -13.38 5.67
C LEU A 101 -2.73 -14.51 6.29
N MET A 102 -3.66 -14.13 7.14
CA MET A 102 -4.50 -15.03 7.93
C MET A 102 -5.78 -15.39 7.21
N ASP A 103 -6.38 -14.43 6.51
CA ASP A 103 -7.58 -14.63 5.70
C ASP A 103 -7.72 -13.56 4.60
N TYR A 104 -8.49 -13.85 3.55
CA TYR A 104 -8.65 -12.97 2.38
C TYR A 104 -9.97 -13.17 1.63
N TRP A 105 -10.31 -12.20 0.76
CA TRP A 105 -11.57 -12.13 0.00
C TRP A 105 -12.81 -12.16 0.90
N LEU A 106 -12.66 -11.62 2.10
CA LEU A 106 -13.75 -11.51 3.07
C LEU A 106 -14.68 -10.36 2.69
N SER A 107 -15.94 -10.49 3.10
CA SER A 107 -16.81 -9.32 3.20
C SER A 107 -16.36 -8.43 4.37
N TYR A 108 -16.82 -7.17 4.39
CA TYR A 108 -16.54 -6.28 5.52
C TYR A 108 -17.06 -6.84 6.85
N TYR A 109 -18.18 -7.56 6.80
CA TYR A 109 -18.78 -8.16 7.98
C TYR A 109 -17.94 -9.34 8.51
N ASP A 110 -17.52 -10.24 7.61
CA ASP A 110 -16.68 -11.38 8.00
C ASP A 110 -15.31 -10.92 8.52
N ALA A 111 -14.76 -9.87 7.93
CA ALA A 111 -13.49 -9.29 8.37
C ALA A 111 -13.57 -8.73 9.80
N GLN A 112 -14.69 -8.12 10.19
CA GLN A 112 -14.90 -7.66 11.57
C GLN A 112 -14.98 -8.83 12.54
N LEU A 113 -15.80 -9.84 12.22
CA LEU A 113 -15.95 -11.03 13.08
C LEU A 113 -14.62 -11.77 13.26
N ALA A 114 -13.86 -11.94 12.18
CA ALA A 114 -12.57 -12.60 12.25
C ALA A 114 -11.52 -11.75 12.99
N SER A 115 -11.55 -10.42 12.83
CA SER A 115 -10.69 -9.51 13.61
C SER A 115 -10.97 -9.65 15.11
N GLU A 116 -12.23 -9.68 15.53
CA GLU A 116 -12.60 -9.92 16.93
C GLU A 116 -12.10 -11.30 17.37
N TYR A 117 -12.41 -12.36 16.61
CA TYR A 117 -12.03 -13.73 16.95
C TYR A 117 -10.52 -13.93 17.14
N TYR A 118 -9.68 -13.32 16.28
CA TYR A 118 -8.22 -13.46 16.38
C TYR A 118 -7.59 -12.65 17.52
N CYS A 119 -8.32 -11.67 18.07
CA CYS A 119 -7.83 -10.79 19.13
C CYS A 119 -8.18 -11.26 20.55
N TYR A 120 -8.94 -12.36 20.69
CA TYR A 120 -9.27 -13.02 21.96
C TYR A 120 -8.52 -14.35 22.14
#